data_AF-A0A932YKJ4-F1
#
_entry.id   AF-A0A932YKJ4-F1
#
_cell.length_a   1.000
_cell.length_b   1.000
_cell.length_c   1.000
_cell.angle_alpha   90.00
_cell.angle_beta   90.00
_cell.angle_gamma   90.00
#
_symmetry.space_group_name_H-M   'P 1'
#
loop_
_entity.id
_entity.type
_entity.pdbx_description
1 polymer ?
#
loop_
_entity_poly.entity_id
_entity_poly.type
_entity_poly.pdbx_seq_one_letter_code
_entity_poly.pdbx_strand_id
1 'polypeptide(L)'
;MKEFFKDVKSDKTITFAYLINVFFIISIIVFILFSYASLPPFVPIFNQLPWGEQRLGTTLTIFIPVLTAILIFIINLIISAVTYGKTPLVSRMLAATSLLTSILTCLFIVKTVVLII
;
A
#
# COMPACT_ATOMS: atom_id res chain seq x y z
N MET A 1 -7.08 -15.00 -19.33
CA MET A 1 -6.58 -14.55 -18.00
C MET A 1 -5.35 -15.31 -17.52
N LYS A 2 -5.34 -16.66 -17.51
CA LYS A 2 -4.15 -17.42 -17.05
C LYS A 2 -2.87 -17.14 -17.83
N GLU A 3 -2.94 -16.87 -19.13
CA GLU A 3 -1.75 -16.54 -19.94
C GLU A 3 -1.16 -15.17 -19.57
N PHE A 4 -1.97 -14.14 -19.39
CA PHE A 4 -1.51 -12.81 -18.99
C PHE A 4 -0.72 -12.80 -17.66
N PHE A 5 -1.16 -13.58 -16.67
CA PHE A 5 -0.44 -13.71 -15.40
C PHE A 5 0.82 -14.58 -15.52
N LYS A 6 0.89 -15.48 -16.50
CA LYS A 6 2.09 -16.30 -16.76
C LYS A 6 3.23 -15.42 -17.26
N ASP A 7 2.92 -14.45 -18.11
CA ASP A 7 3.91 -13.54 -18.68
C ASP A 7 4.49 -12.61 -17.60
N VAL A 8 3.65 -12.07 -16.73
CA VAL A 8 4.10 -11.29 -15.56
C VAL A 8 4.94 -12.12 -14.60
N LYS A 9 4.55 -13.38 -14.34
CA LYS A 9 5.30 -14.29 -13.48
C LYS A 9 6.67 -14.67 -14.06
N SER A 10 6.84 -14.57 -15.38
CA SER A 10 8.13 -14.84 -16.03
C SER A 10 9.16 -13.73 -15.79
N ASP A 11 8.71 -12.47 -15.62
CA ASP A 11 9.59 -11.35 -15.30
C ASP A 11 9.90 -11.34 -13.79
N LYS A 12 11.13 -11.72 -13.46
CA LYS A 12 11.63 -11.75 -12.09
C LYS A 12 11.56 -10.37 -11.41
N THR A 13 11.77 -9.28 -12.16
CA THR A 13 11.76 -7.92 -11.61
C THR A 13 10.36 -7.53 -11.17
N ILE A 14 9.37 -7.75 -12.05
CA ILE A 14 7.96 -7.43 -11.76
C ILE A 14 7.46 -8.31 -10.61
N THR A 15 7.72 -9.61 -10.69
CA THR A 15 7.29 -10.57 -9.67
C THR A 15 7.90 -10.24 -8.30
N PHE A 16 9.19 -9.91 -8.27
CA PHE A 16 9.88 -9.54 -7.03
C PHE A 16 9.33 -8.23 -6.44
N ALA A 17 9.09 -7.20 -7.27
CA ALA A 17 8.51 -5.95 -6.82
C ALA A 17 7.11 -6.15 -6.21
N TYR A 18 6.26 -6.97 -6.83
CA TYR A 18 4.94 -7.28 -6.27
C TYR A 18 5.01 -8.16 -5.03
N LEU A 19 5.98 -9.08 -4.92
CA LEU A 19 6.19 -9.87 -3.72
C LEU A 19 6.60 -8.99 -2.53
N ILE A 20 7.55 -8.08 -2.74
CA ILE A 20 7.96 -7.11 -1.71
C ILE A 20 6.77 -6.22 -1.33
N ASN A 21 5.97 -5.80 -2.31
CA ASN A 21 4.78 -5.01 -2.04
C ASN A 21 3.80 -5.75 -1.11
N VAL A 22 3.47 -7.01 -1.41
CA VAL A 22 2.64 -7.86 -0.54
C VAL A 22 3.24 -7.97 0.86
N PHE A 23 4.57 -8.15 0.96
CA PHE A 23 5.26 -8.15 2.24
C PHE A 23 5.06 -6.84 3.03
N PHE A 24 5.17 -5.67 2.38
CA PHE A 24 4.91 -4.38 3.04
C PHE A 24 3.45 -4.26 3.50
N ILE A 25 2.49 -4.57 2.64
CA ILE A 25 1.06 -4.50 2.99
C ILE A 25 0.75 -5.38 4.22
N ILE A 26 1.23 -6.63 4.22
CA ILE A 26 1.05 -7.54 5.35
C ILE A 26 1.73 -6.99 6.60
N SER A 27 2.97 -6.52 6.49
CA SER A 27 3.72 -5.97 7.63
C SER A 27 3.02 -4.76 8.25
N ILE A 28 2.43 -3.88 7.43
CA ILE A 28 1.66 -2.72 7.89
C ILE A 28 0.40 -3.17 8.64
N ILE A 29 -0.36 -4.12 8.09
CA ILE A 29 -1.56 -4.64 8.75
C ILE A 29 -1.21 -5.26 10.10
N VAL A 30 -0.18 -6.10 10.13
CA VAL A 30 0.31 -6.74 11.35
C VAL A 30 0.75 -5.69 12.37
N PHE A 31 1.49 -4.68 11.95
CA PHE A 31 1.93 -3.58 12.81
C PHE A 31 0.75 -2.80 13.42
N ILE A 32 -0.25 -2.43 12.60
CA ILE A 32 -1.46 -1.76 13.09
C ILE A 32 -2.18 -2.64 14.12
N LEU A 33 -2.36 -3.94 13.84
CA LEU A 33 -3.04 -4.86 14.74
C LEU A 33 -2.32 -5.02 16.09
N PHE A 34 -0.99 -5.09 16.08
CA PHE A 34 -0.19 -5.13 17.31
C PHE A 34 -0.29 -3.84 18.12
N SER A 35 -0.31 -2.68 17.46
CA SER A 35 -0.40 -1.38 18.12
C SER A 35 -1.84 -0.97 18.47
N TYR A 36 -2.86 -1.68 17.96
CA TYR A 36 -4.25 -1.23 17.97
C TYR A 36 -4.79 -0.95 19.39
N ALA A 37 -4.42 -1.79 20.36
CA ALA A 37 -4.85 -1.64 21.75
C ALA A 37 -4.29 -0.37 22.44
N SER A 38 -3.16 0.13 21.96
CA SER A 38 -2.50 1.33 22.48
C SER A 38 -2.88 2.60 21.73
N LEU A 39 -3.65 2.49 20.64
CA LEU A 39 -4.06 3.67 19.88
C LEU A 39 -5.19 4.42 20.62
N PRO A 40 -5.14 5.75 20.66
CA PRO A 40 -6.24 6.56 21.16
C PRO A 40 -7.47 6.41 20.26
N PRO A 41 -8.67 6.79 20.78
CA PRO A 41 -9.91 6.76 20.00
C PRO A 41 -9.87 7.65 18.75
N PHE A 42 -8.99 8.67 18.74
CA PHE A 42 -8.83 9.63 17.65
C PHE A 42 -7.37 9.71 17.19
N VAL A 43 -7.14 9.53 15.89
CA VAL A 43 -5.82 9.45 15.27
C VAL A 43 -5.71 10.50 14.15
N PRO A 44 -4.66 11.33 14.11
CA PRO A 44 -4.45 12.34 13.07
C PRO A 44 -4.00 11.69 11.75
N ILE A 45 -4.96 11.32 10.90
CA ILE A 45 -4.69 10.65 9.62
C ILE A 45 -4.80 11.62 8.43
N PHE A 46 -5.60 12.67 8.56
CA PHE A 46 -5.87 13.60 7.47
C PHE A 46 -4.91 14.78 7.46
N ASN A 47 -3.63 14.52 7.18
CA ASN A 47 -2.58 15.56 7.21
C ASN A 47 -2.79 16.74 6.25
N GLN A 48 -3.70 16.62 5.29
CA GLN A 48 -4.05 17.72 4.36
C GLN A 48 -5.04 18.74 4.97
N LEU A 49 -5.74 18.39 6.05
CA LEU A 49 -6.71 19.27 6.70
C LEU A 49 -6.02 20.27 7.67
N PRO A 50 -6.66 21.41 7.96
CA PRO A 50 -6.19 22.38 8.96
C PRO A 50 -5.91 21.73 10.31
N TRP A 51 -4.94 22.27 11.05
CA TRP A 51 -4.61 21.77 12.38
C TRP A 51 -5.81 21.80 13.33
N GLY A 52 -5.91 20.80 14.20
CA GLY A 52 -7.01 20.62 15.16
C GLY A 52 -7.88 19.39 14.86
N GLU A 53 -9.11 19.43 15.35
CA GLU A 53 -10.09 18.32 15.30
C GLU A 53 -10.35 17.80 13.89
N GLN A 54 -10.23 18.66 12.86
CA GLN A 54 -10.49 18.27 11.48
C GLN A 54 -9.51 17.20 10.96
N ARG A 55 -8.31 17.07 11.53
CA ARG A 55 -7.34 16.03 11.14
C ARG A 55 -7.62 14.67 11.77
N LEU A 56 -8.42 14.64 12.83
CA LEU A 56 -8.66 13.46 13.62
C LEU A 56 -9.70 12.58 12.94
N GLY A 57 -9.34 11.33 12.69
CA GLY A 57 -10.28 10.28 12.38
C GLY A 57 -10.41 9.32 13.57
N THR A 58 -11.46 8.51 13.59
CA THR A 58 -11.55 7.42 14.58
C THR A 58 -10.40 6.44 14.38
N THR A 59 -10.02 5.64 15.38
CA THR A 59 -8.93 4.66 15.27
C THR A 59 -9.04 3.76 14.03
N LEU A 60 -10.27 3.40 13.62
CA LEU A 60 -10.53 2.59 12.43
C LEU A 60 -10.07 3.26 11.12
N THR A 61 -10.04 4.58 11.07
CA THR A 61 -9.62 5.32 9.88
C THR A 61 -8.14 5.09 9.54
N ILE A 62 -7.33 4.53 10.46
CA ILE A 62 -5.92 4.19 10.22
C ILE A 62 -5.75 3.14 9.11
N PHE A 63 -6.82 2.39 8.82
CA PHE A 63 -6.84 1.43 7.72
C PHE A 63 -7.11 2.08 6.35
N ILE A 64 -7.53 3.34 6.27
CA ILE A 64 -7.82 4.01 4.97
C ILE A 64 -6.58 4.05 4.06
N PRO A 65 -5.38 4.48 4.52
CA PRO A 65 -4.17 4.43 3.69
C PRO A 65 -3.81 3.00 3.24
N VAL A 66 -4.05 2.00 4.10
CA VAL A 66 -3.79 0.58 3.81
C VAL A 66 -4.72 0.06 2.72
N LEU A 67 -6.03 0.32 2.84
CA LEU A 67 -7.02 -0.04 1.84
C LEU A 67 -6.73 0.64 0.49
N THR A 68 -6.29 1.90 0.53
CA THR A 68 -5.90 2.64 -0.67
C THR A 68 -4.69 1.99 -1.34
N ALA A 69 -3.66 1.62 -0.58
CA ALA A 69 -2.48 0.92 -1.10
C ALA A 69 -2.84 -0.45 -1.71
N ILE A 70 -3.71 -1.23 -1.05
CA ILE A 70 -4.23 -2.51 -1.57
C ILE A 70 -4.96 -2.29 -2.90
N LEU A 71 -5.82 -1.28 -2.99
CA LEU A 71 -6.56 -0.97 -4.20
C LEU A 71 -5.62 -0.59 -5.35
N ILE A 72 -4.65 0.30 -5.10
CA ILE A 72 -3.62 0.66 -6.09
C ILE A 72 -2.85 -0.58 -6.55
N PHE A 73 -2.42 -1.44 -5.62
CA PHE A 73 -1.72 -2.68 -5.93
C PHE A 73 -2.55 -3.59 -6.84
N ILE A 74 -3.83 -3.84 -6.50
CA ILE A 74 -4.72 -4.71 -7.30
C ILE A 74 -4.92 -4.13 -8.71
N ILE A 75 -5.21 -2.83 -8.82
CA ILE A 75 -5.39 -2.17 -10.11
C ILE A 75 -4.12 -2.26 -10.95
N ASN A 76 -2.97 -1.92 -10.37
CA ASN A 76 -1.70 -1.96 -11.08
C ASN A 76 -1.30 -3.37 -11.48
N LEU A 77 -1.58 -4.38 -10.66
CA LEU A 77 -1.34 -5.79 -11.00
C LEU A 77 -2.17 -6.21 -12.22
N ILE A 78 -3.46 -5.85 -12.24
CA ILE A 78 -4.36 -6.16 -13.36
C ILE A 78 -3.90 -5.46 -14.63
N ILE A 79 -3.63 -4.15 -14.58
CA ILE A 79 -3.16 -3.39 -15.75
C ILE A 79 -1.81 -3.92 -16.22
N SER A 80 -0.90 -4.24 -15.31
CA SER A 80 0.42 -4.80 -15.60
C SER A 80 0.29 -6.12 -16.38
N ALA A 81 -0.62 -7.01 -15.97
CA ALA A 81 -0.90 -8.27 -16.67
C ALA A 81 -1.45 -8.06 -18.09
N VAL A 82 -2.33 -7.08 -18.29
CA VAL A 82 -2.91 -6.81 -19.62
C VAL A 82 -1.92 -6.12 -20.56
N THR A 83 -1.03 -5.27 -20.02
CA THR A 83 -0.11 -4.44 -20.81
C THR A 83 1.23 -5.11 -21.10
N TYR A 84 1.60 -6.15 -20.36
CA TYR A 84 2.92 -6.77 -20.45
C TYR A 84 3.25 -7.30 -21.85
N GLY A 85 2.29 -7.94 -22.52
CA GLY A 85 2.47 -8.45 -23.89
C GLY A 85 2.67 -7.36 -24.95
N LYS A 86 2.31 -6.10 -24.66
CA LYS A 86 2.48 -4.96 -25.57
C LYS A 86 3.76 -4.19 -25.26
N THR A 87 3.93 -3.80 -24.00
CA THR A 87 5.02 -2.93 -23.54
C THR A 87 5.47 -3.31 -22.13
N PRO A 88 6.48 -4.19 -21.98
CA PRO A 88 6.99 -4.63 -20.67
C PRO A 88 7.45 -3.48 -19.75
N LEU A 89 7.90 -2.37 -20.33
CA LEU A 89 8.33 -1.18 -19.59
C LEU A 89 7.19 -0.61 -18.74
N VAL A 90 5.97 -0.52 -19.29
CA VAL A 90 4.80 0.01 -18.58
C VAL A 90 4.46 -0.89 -17.39
N SER A 91 4.47 -2.20 -17.59
CA SER A 91 4.21 -3.18 -16.53
C SER A 91 5.22 -3.12 -15.38
N ARG A 92 6.49 -2.81 -15.69
CA ARG A 92 7.55 -2.56 -14.68
C ARG A 92 7.33 -1.24 -13.93
N MET A 93 6.93 -0.18 -14.62
CA MET A 93 6.58 1.10 -13.97
C MET A 93 5.37 0.94 -13.03
N LEU A 94 4.36 0.16 -13.41
CA LEU A 94 3.20 -0.15 -12.56
C LEU A 94 3.60 -0.96 -11.32
N ALA A 95 4.52 -1.91 -11.45
CA ALA A 95 5.05 -2.64 -10.30
C ALA A 95 5.84 -1.72 -9.35
N ALA A 96 6.70 -0.86 -9.91
CA ALA A 96 7.50 0.10 -9.15
C ALA A 96 6.63 1.13 -8.41
N THR A 97 5.60 1.67 -9.06
CA THR A 97 4.66 2.62 -8.42
C THR A 97 3.83 1.95 -7.32
N SER A 98 3.43 0.70 -7.50
CA SER A 98 2.76 -0.08 -6.44
C SER A 98 3.67 -0.32 -5.23
N LEU A 99 4.94 -0.62 -5.49
CA LEU A 99 5.93 -0.78 -4.42
C LEU A 99 6.18 0.54 -3.68
N LEU A 100 6.40 1.63 -4.43
CA LEU A 100 6.62 2.96 -3.87
C LEU A 100 5.45 3.41 -3.00
N THR A 101 4.22 3.26 -3.49
CA THR A 101 3.02 3.60 -2.71
C THR A 101 2.94 2.81 -1.41
N SER A 102 3.30 1.52 -1.42
CA SER A 102 3.28 0.70 -0.20
C SER A 102 4.39 1.05 0.79
N ILE A 103 5.59 1.41 0.30
CA ILE A 103 6.67 1.95 1.15
C ILE A 103 6.23 3.27 1.80
N LEU A 104 5.66 4.19 1.01
CA LEU A 104 5.20 5.48 1.53
C LEU A 104 4.05 5.31 2.55
N THR A 105 3.12 4.39 2.29
CA THR A 105 2.08 4.03 3.25
C THR A 105 2.67 3.44 4.53
N CYS A 106 3.69 2.58 4.42
CA CYS A 106 4.39 2.04 5.59
C CYS A 106 5.01 3.15 6.43
N LEU A 107 5.79 4.04 5.81
CA LEU A 107 6.41 5.17 6.49
C LEU A 107 5.37 6.09 7.13
N PHE A 108 4.27 6.36 6.44
CA PHE A 108 3.17 7.15 6.97
C PHE A 108 2.57 6.50 8.23
N ILE A 109 2.21 5.21 8.17
CA ILE A 109 1.60 4.51 9.31
C ILE A 109 2.57 4.43 10.48
N VAL A 110 3.81 4.00 10.25
CA VAL A 110 4.82 3.89 11.31
C VAL A 110 5.03 5.25 11.99
N LYS A 111 5.21 6.32 11.21
CA LYS A 111 5.38 7.67 11.76
C LYS A 111 4.17 8.11 12.57
N THR A 112 2.95 7.89 12.06
CA THR A 112 1.73 8.30 12.75
C THR A 112 1.55 7.53 14.06
N VAL A 113 1.75 6.21 14.05
CA VAL A 113 1.61 5.37 15.27
C VAL A 113 2.67 5.73 16.31
N VAL A 114 3.94 5.86 15.91
CA VAL A 114 5.06 6.18 16.83
C VAL A 114 4.97 7.60 17.39
N LEU A 115 4.32 8.54 16.67
CA LEU A 115 4.12 9.89 17.20
C LEU A 115 3.09 9.94 18.33
N ILE A 116 2.19 8.95 18.39
CA ILE A 116 1.01 8.95 19.26
C ILE A 116 1.20 8.05 20.49
N ILE A 117 1.89 6.92 20.31
CA ILE A 117 2.31 6.02 21.40
C ILE A 117 3.51 6.63 22.12
#